data_AF-A0A4U0UZD1-F1
#
_entry.id   AF-A0A4U0UZD1-F1
#
_cell.length_a   1.000
_cell.length_b   1.000
_cell.length_c   1.000
_cell.angle_alpha   90.00
_cell.angle_beta   90.00
_cell.angle_gamma   90.00
#
_symmetry.space_group_name_H-M   'P 1'
#
loop_
_entity.id
_entity.type
_entity.pdbx_description
1 polymer ?
#
loop_
_entity_poly.entity_id
_entity_poly.type
_entity_poly.pdbx_seq_one_letter_code
_entity_poly.pdbx_strand_id
1 'polypeptide(L)'
;MASFFTGWNPIKYFPEYCGPFDVGTVDVEIPVSDLPSPADAPEDAQPTVAFRIFYPCDKPSKYDADRPVRWIPQPQRATIAAFAKFLGAKEKIASAVSYLPQQLYWIKLPAHRNAKLREPQASNGKWPVTVFSHGLAGSRNAYSQICGDLASNGMVVIALDHRDGSSPIQYVRATSKTEAHIVNPVRISHSPVTKEVYDARDKQLRIRLWEMSLAYEALVKIDKGYRIENLDDNTSRLRKERSEVLLQFSDVLDIHRPGRVTWAGHSFGAATSVQLLKSIYYYKDRTASDGRPLIVPHADAAIIQQIAPESPALLLDMWGLALKSPEQTYLWERPMPSYAVGGPNGSNVLAVLSEAFQNWKDNLNLNKAAIAKPSHSRRPSIAPRLTRERGKLLPQWARLRAPSPASDSGYASSSAARSTPQLTRQSSMSTGLTTPSAGSSGLSARVSNDRTPGPHMFYVETSQHFNQSDFGILFPWIAYRVSKAQDPATILELNTRAMVQVLREAGIEVAGDDDAEILNKDGSVPRWVSIPVNDDEQQATKPSALSAINRKLSITSTRSSGPRPARESMTMGQKMEAQEGAAPEAQLELPVNGIQG
;
A
#
# COMPACT_ATOMS: atom_id res chain seq x y z
N MET A 1 -19.37 -28.96 31.51
CA MET A 1 -20.09 -28.44 30.32
C MET A 1 -19.48 -27.12 29.84
N ALA A 2 -18.19 -27.10 29.51
CA ALA A 2 -17.46 -25.86 29.16
C ALA A 2 -16.45 -26.08 28.01
N SER A 3 -16.82 -26.85 26.98
CA SER A 3 -15.92 -27.15 25.85
C SER A 3 -16.59 -27.23 24.47
N PHE A 4 -17.84 -26.77 24.31
CA PHE A 4 -18.55 -26.83 23.02
C PHE A 4 -18.73 -25.47 22.32
N PHE A 5 -18.27 -24.36 22.91
CA PHE A 5 -18.52 -23.00 22.38
C PHE A 5 -17.26 -22.25 21.90
N THR A 6 -16.06 -22.83 21.95
CA THR A 6 -14.84 -22.15 21.48
C THR A 6 -14.71 -22.11 19.94
N GLY A 7 -15.44 -22.96 19.21
CA GLY A 7 -15.43 -23.01 17.74
C GLY A 7 -16.33 -21.99 17.02
N TRP A 8 -17.02 -21.11 17.76
CA TRP A 8 -18.07 -20.22 17.23
C TRP A 8 -17.76 -18.73 17.37
N ASN A 9 -16.49 -18.34 17.61
CA ASN A 9 -16.10 -16.94 17.45
C ASN A 9 -15.54 -16.74 16.02
N PRO A 10 -16.34 -16.25 15.06
CA PRO A 10 -15.93 -16.14 13.66
C PRO A 10 -14.84 -15.07 13.44
N ILE A 11 -14.56 -14.24 14.45
CA ILE A 11 -13.65 -13.12 14.42
C ILE A 11 -12.44 -13.43 15.30
N LYS A 12 -11.26 -13.52 14.68
CA LYS A 12 -10.00 -13.64 15.41
C LYS A 12 -9.49 -12.27 15.88
N TYR A 13 -8.68 -12.30 16.91
CA TYR A 13 -7.79 -11.19 17.25
C TYR A 13 -6.59 -11.20 16.30
N PHE A 14 -5.92 -10.07 16.16
CA PHE A 14 -4.62 -10.06 15.49
C PHE A 14 -3.60 -10.88 16.31
N PRO A 15 -2.76 -11.68 15.65
CA PRO A 15 -1.60 -12.27 16.32
C PRO A 15 -0.65 -11.16 16.79
N GLU A 16 0.22 -11.48 17.73
CA GLU A 16 1.33 -10.57 18.07
C GLU A 16 2.28 -10.41 16.88
N TYR A 17 3.02 -9.32 16.88
CA TYR A 17 4.04 -9.09 15.87
C TYR A 17 5.27 -9.97 16.11
N CYS A 18 5.94 -10.41 15.04
CA CYS A 18 7.01 -11.39 15.12
C CYS A 18 8.39 -10.79 15.48
N GLY A 19 8.59 -9.49 15.29
CA GLY A 19 9.85 -8.82 15.56
C GLY A 19 10.07 -8.50 17.04
N PRO A 20 11.31 -8.15 17.44
CA PRO A 20 11.68 -8.00 18.86
C PRO A 20 11.17 -6.71 19.52
N PHE A 21 10.70 -5.71 18.76
CA PHE A 21 10.24 -4.44 19.31
C PHE A 21 8.72 -4.40 19.52
N ASP A 22 8.28 -3.88 20.66
CA ASP A 22 6.91 -3.41 20.82
C ASP A 22 6.62 -2.29 19.81
N VAL A 23 5.39 -2.21 19.33
CA VAL A 23 5.02 -1.29 18.23
C VAL A 23 4.10 -0.19 18.73
N GLY A 24 4.51 1.05 18.49
CA GLY A 24 3.71 2.25 18.64
C GLY A 24 2.99 2.64 17.35
N THR A 25 1.93 3.43 17.46
CA THR A 25 1.27 4.00 16.28
C THR A 25 0.61 5.35 16.54
N VAL A 26 0.62 6.21 15.52
CA VAL A 26 0.00 7.56 15.52
C VAL A 26 -0.69 7.81 14.18
N ASP A 27 -1.81 8.53 14.21
CA ASP A 27 -2.52 8.98 13.01
C ASP A 27 -2.07 10.39 12.64
N VAL A 28 -1.83 10.64 11.35
CA VAL A 28 -1.35 11.92 10.83
C VAL A 28 -2.23 12.37 9.68
N GLU A 29 -2.68 13.61 9.75
CA GLU A 29 -3.39 14.30 8.67
C GLU A 29 -2.92 15.74 8.58
N ILE A 30 -2.33 16.14 7.46
CA ILE A 30 -1.66 17.44 7.29
C ILE A 30 -2.32 18.21 6.14
N PRO A 31 -2.66 19.50 6.30
CA PRO A 31 -3.09 20.34 5.18
C PRO A 31 -2.02 20.40 4.09
N VAL A 32 -2.42 20.19 2.83
CA VAL A 32 -1.50 20.26 1.70
C VAL A 32 -0.87 21.65 1.58
N SER A 33 -1.59 22.70 1.96
CA SER A 33 -1.08 24.07 2.02
C SER A 33 0.14 24.26 2.91
N ASP A 34 0.32 23.38 3.90
CA ASP A 34 1.38 23.48 4.89
C ASP A 34 2.65 22.75 4.44
N LEU A 35 2.56 22.04 3.31
CA LEU A 35 3.64 21.28 2.71
C LEU A 35 4.09 21.95 1.40
N PRO A 36 5.39 21.88 1.08
CA PRO A 36 5.85 22.20 -0.25
C PRO A 36 5.20 21.27 -1.29
N SER A 37 4.76 21.82 -2.42
CA SER A 37 4.21 21.00 -3.48
C SER A 37 5.32 20.19 -4.15
N PRO A 38 5.19 18.85 -4.27
CA PRO A 38 6.17 18.03 -5.00
C PRO A 38 5.92 18.03 -6.51
N ALA A 39 4.70 18.36 -6.94
CA ALA A 39 4.24 18.45 -8.32
C ALA A 39 2.96 19.28 -8.35
N ASP A 40 2.46 19.60 -9.55
CA ASP A 40 1.12 20.20 -9.68
C ASP A 40 0.05 19.23 -9.15
N ALA A 41 -0.91 19.76 -8.40
CA ALA A 41 -1.98 18.94 -7.83
C ALA A 41 -2.82 18.32 -8.96
N PRO A 42 -3.04 17.00 -8.95
CA PRO A 42 -3.90 16.36 -9.92
C PRO A 42 -5.37 16.76 -9.73
N GLU A 43 -6.18 16.54 -10.76
CA GLU A 43 -7.62 16.74 -10.70
C GLU A 43 -8.24 15.90 -9.56
N ASP A 44 -9.17 16.50 -8.82
CA ASP A 44 -9.82 15.95 -7.61
C ASP A 44 -8.88 15.62 -6.44
N ALA A 45 -7.65 16.16 -6.46
CA ALA A 45 -6.77 16.13 -5.30
C ALA A 45 -7.43 16.75 -4.07
N GLN A 46 -7.29 16.08 -2.94
CA GLN A 46 -7.88 16.51 -1.67
C GLN A 46 -6.98 17.52 -0.94
N PRO A 47 -7.55 18.37 -0.07
CA PRO A 47 -6.81 19.47 0.56
C PRO A 47 -5.90 19.04 1.72
N THR A 48 -5.90 17.76 2.10
CA THR A 48 -5.01 17.21 3.13
C THR A 48 -4.44 15.86 2.68
N VAL A 49 -3.26 15.51 3.20
CA VAL A 49 -2.63 14.19 3.05
C VAL A 49 -2.73 13.44 4.38
N ALA A 50 -3.07 12.15 4.34
CA ALA A 50 -3.26 11.34 5.53
C ALA A 50 -2.48 10.02 5.48
N PHE A 51 -1.93 9.64 6.63
CA PHE A 51 -1.24 8.37 6.82
C PHE A 51 -1.20 7.98 8.30
N ARG A 52 -0.90 6.71 8.56
CA ARG A 52 -0.59 6.21 9.89
C ARG A 52 0.89 5.83 9.96
N ILE A 53 1.54 6.15 11.07
CA ILE A 53 2.90 5.72 11.34
C ILE A 53 2.84 4.52 12.29
N PHE A 54 3.52 3.43 11.96
CA PHE A 54 3.87 2.34 12.86
C PHE A 54 5.37 2.40 13.13
N TYR A 55 5.80 2.21 14.39
CA TYR A 55 7.20 2.40 14.77
C TYR A 55 7.59 1.60 16.00
N PRO A 56 8.88 1.26 16.19
CA PRO A 56 9.39 0.67 17.43
C PRO A 56 9.16 1.61 18.62
N CYS A 57 8.54 1.15 19.71
CA CYS A 57 8.26 2.00 20.87
C CYS A 57 8.78 1.42 22.18
N ASP A 58 8.92 2.30 23.17
CA ASP A 58 9.02 1.88 24.56
C ASP A 58 7.65 1.33 24.99
N LYS A 59 7.60 0.06 25.45
CA LYS A 59 6.36 -0.56 25.92
C LYS A 59 5.77 0.30 27.06
N PRO A 60 4.56 0.86 26.88
CA PRO A 60 3.98 1.71 27.92
C PRO A 60 3.66 0.88 29.15
N SER A 61 3.88 1.45 30.33
CA SER A 61 3.40 0.84 31.58
C SER A 61 1.87 0.78 31.59
N LYS A 62 1.28 -0.03 32.48
CA LYS A 62 -0.18 -0.10 32.66
C LYS A 62 -0.81 1.27 32.95
N TYR A 63 -0.06 2.19 33.55
CA TYR A 63 -0.52 3.53 33.91
C TYR A 63 -0.38 4.55 32.77
N ASP A 64 0.55 4.31 31.85
CA ASP A 64 0.82 5.18 30.69
C ASP A 64 0.10 4.73 29.42
N ALA A 65 -0.42 3.50 29.41
CA ALA A 65 -1.13 2.94 28.27
C ALA A 65 -2.42 3.71 27.96
N ASP A 66 -2.49 4.28 26.75
CA ASP A 66 -3.67 4.94 26.24
C ASP A 66 -4.75 3.94 25.81
N ARG A 67 -5.91 4.43 25.37
CA ARG A 67 -6.98 3.61 24.80
C ARG A 67 -6.46 2.80 23.61
N PRO A 68 -6.96 1.56 23.43
CA PRO A 68 -6.58 0.72 22.31
C PRO A 68 -6.87 1.37 20.95
N VAL A 69 -6.02 1.06 19.97
CA VAL A 69 -6.27 1.40 18.57
C VAL A 69 -7.24 0.38 18.00
N ARG A 70 -8.36 0.84 17.44
CA ARG A 70 -9.39 -0.03 16.85
C ARG A 70 -9.12 -0.23 15.37
N TRP A 71 -9.38 -1.45 14.89
CA TRP A 71 -9.23 -1.79 13.48
C TRP A 71 -10.22 -1.02 12.60
N ILE A 72 -11.49 -0.98 13.03
CA ILE A 72 -12.49 -0.11 12.41
C ILE A 72 -12.37 1.30 13.02
N PRO A 73 -12.03 2.33 12.22
CA PRO A 73 -11.90 3.70 12.69
C PRO A 73 -13.27 4.29 13.06
N GLN A 74 -13.25 5.30 13.93
CA GLN A 74 -14.44 6.11 14.20
C GLN A 74 -14.73 7.05 13.02
N PRO A 75 -16.01 7.31 12.70
CA PRO A 75 -17.22 6.71 13.27
C PRO A 75 -17.49 5.29 12.73
N GLN A 76 -17.46 4.27 13.62
CA GLN A 76 -17.40 2.86 13.19
C GLN A 76 -18.64 2.38 12.41
N ARG A 77 -19.84 2.85 12.76
CA ARG A 77 -21.08 2.47 12.07
C ARG A 77 -21.08 2.91 10.61
N ALA A 78 -20.65 4.14 10.35
CA ALA A 78 -20.58 4.68 9.00
C ALA A 78 -19.52 3.93 8.18
N THR A 79 -18.37 3.62 8.79
CA THR A 79 -17.33 2.81 8.15
C THR A 79 -17.84 1.44 7.72
N ILE A 80 -18.51 0.72 8.63
CA ILE A 80 -19.10 -0.59 8.33
C ILE A 80 -20.15 -0.49 7.22
N ALA A 81 -21.05 0.50 7.29
CA ALA A 81 -22.06 0.70 6.28
C ALA A 81 -21.45 0.96 4.89
N ALA A 82 -20.37 1.74 4.84
CA ALA A 82 -19.63 2.02 3.62
C ALA A 82 -18.96 0.76 3.04
N PHE A 83 -18.33 -0.06 3.89
CA PHE A 83 -17.80 -1.37 3.49
C PHE A 83 -18.92 -2.28 2.94
N ALA A 84 -20.07 -2.36 3.60
CA ALA A 84 -21.20 -3.17 3.14
C ALA A 84 -21.74 -2.71 1.78
N LYS A 85 -21.88 -1.39 1.58
CA LYS A 85 -22.28 -0.80 0.30
C LYS A 85 -21.25 -1.06 -0.80
N PHE A 86 -19.97 -0.93 -0.48
CA PHE A 86 -18.87 -1.19 -1.40
C PHE A 86 -18.84 -2.65 -1.88
N LEU A 87 -19.15 -3.59 -0.99
CA LEU A 87 -19.27 -5.02 -1.30
C LEU A 87 -20.59 -5.41 -2.00
N GLY A 88 -21.43 -4.44 -2.37
CA GLY A 88 -22.61 -4.67 -3.20
C GLY A 88 -23.87 -5.11 -2.45
N ALA A 89 -23.96 -4.89 -1.14
CA ALA A 89 -25.20 -5.13 -0.40
C ALA A 89 -26.33 -4.21 -0.93
N LYS A 90 -27.47 -4.79 -1.31
CA LYS A 90 -28.68 -4.04 -1.68
C LYS A 90 -29.18 -3.22 -0.48
N GLU A 91 -29.80 -2.06 -0.71
CA GLU A 91 -30.21 -1.11 0.34
C GLU A 91 -31.03 -1.73 1.48
N LYS A 92 -31.81 -2.79 1.22
CA LYS A 92 -32.59 -3.52 2.23
C LYS A 92 -31.76 -4.41 3.19
N ILE A 93 -30.47 -4.63 2.91
CA ILE A 93 -29.50 -5.33 3.79
C ILE A 93 -28.68 -4.31 4.62
N ALA A 94 -28.70 -3.02 4.24
CA ALA A 94 -28.04 -1.97 5.03
C ALA A 94 -28.69 -1.78 6.42
N SER A 95 -29.96 -2.15 6.59
CA SER A 95 -30.63 -2.22 7.90
C SER A 95 -30.20 -3.44 8.74
N ALA A 96 -29.66 -4.50 8.13
CA ALA A 96 -29.09 -5.66 8.79
C ALA A 96 -27.64 -5.44 9.27
N VAL A 97 -27.05 -4.25 9.03
CA VAL A 97 -25.78 -3.80 9.64
C VAL A 97 -25.90 -3.76 11.18
N SER A 98 -27.13 -3.71 11.71
CA SER A 98 -27.44 -3.91 13.14
C SER A 98 -27.07 -5.32 13.66
N TYR A 99 -26.98 -6.32 12.77
CA TYR A 99 -26.54 -7.70 13.07
C TYR A 99 -25.08 -7.97 12.68
N LEU A 100 -24.39 -6.98 12.09
CA LEU A 100 -22.96 -7.11 11.87
C LEU A 100 -22.30 -7.27 13.25
N PRO A 101 -21.45 -8.29 13.46
CA PRO A 101 -21.12 -8.73 14.81
C PRO A 101 -20.59 -7.53 15.59
N GLN A 102 -21.24 -7.14 16.69
CA GLN A 102 -20.76 -6.06 17.57
C GLN A 102 -19.28 -6.25 17.95
N GLN A 103 -18.81 -7.49 17.90
CA GLN A 103 -17.44 -7.94 18.07
C GLN A 103 -16.43 -7.21 17.15
N LEU A 104 -16.79 -6.84 15.91
CA LEU A 104 -15.88 -6.09 15.02
C LEU A 104 -15.51 -4.70 15.57
N TYR A 105 -16.42 -4.05 16.30
CA TYR A 105 -16.15 -2.76 16.95
C TYR A 105 -15.04 -2.85 17.98
N TRP A 106 -14.80 -4.06 18.52
CA TRP A 106 -13.88 -4.32 19.61
C TRP A 106 -12.53 -4.89 19.16
N ILE A 107 -12.32 -5.14 17.87
CA ILE A 107 -11.01 -5.59 17.35
C ILE A 107 -9.98 -4.48 17.58
N LYS A 108 -8.84 -4.86 18.16
CA LYS A 108 -7.74 -3.97 18.49
C LYS A 108 -6.51 -4.37 17.68
N LEU A 109 -5.77 -3.39 17.19
CA LEU A 109 -4.44 -3.64 16.65
C LEU A 109 -3.49 -3.99 17.81
N PRO A 110 -2.49 -4.86 17.61
CA PRO A 110 -1.45 -5.15 18.60
C PRO A 110 -0.40 -4.04 18.67
N ALA A 111 -0.84 -2.77 18.70
CA ALA A 111 0.00 -1.59 18.70
C ALA A 111 -0.45 -0.56 19.75
N HIS A 112 0.52 0.19 20.30
CA HIS A 112 0.32 1.17 21.35
C HIS A 112 0.10 2.57 20.78
N ARG A 113 -1.08 3.14 21.03
CA ARG A 113 -1.40 4.52 20.61
C ARG A 113 -0.45 5.50 21.28
N ASN A 114 0.14 6.40 20.49
CA ASN A 114 0.96 7.54 20.95
C ASN A 114 2.11 7.15 21.90
N ALA A 115 2.58 5.90 21.82
CA ALA A 115 3.69 5.45 22.66
C ALA A 115 4.97 6.22 22.32
N LYS A 116 5.88 6.30 23.27
CA LYS A 116 7.16 6.98 23.04
C LYS A 116 7.99 6.15 22.06
N LEU A 117 8.47 6.78 20.98
CA LEU A 117 9.41 6.20 20.03
C LEU A 117 10.66 5.70 20.77
N ARG A 118 11.08 4.48 20.44
CA ARG A 118 12.32 3.91 20.96
C ARG A 118 13.52 4.55 20.22
N GLU A 119 14.63 4.71 20.93
CA GLU A 119 15.86 5.21 20.33
C GLU A 119 16.37 4.27 19.21
N PRO A 120 16.81 4.79 18.05
CA PRO A 120 17.36 3.99 16.97
C PRO A 120 18.56 3.16 17.43
N GLN A 121 18.54 1.86 17.12
CA GLN A 121 19.65 0.96 17.43
C GLN A 121 20.58 0.70 16.23
N ALA A 122 20.27 1.27 15.05
CA ALA A 122 21.03 1.06 13.82
C ALA A 122 22.38 1.79 13.88
N SER A 123 23.37 1.34 13.12
CA SER A 123 24.74 1.85 13.16
C SER A 123 24.88 3.34 12.85
N ASN A 124 23.95 3.88 12.04
CA ASN A 124 23.88 5.30 11.69
C ASN A 124 23.03 6.15 12.67
N GLY A 125 22.48 5.53 13.72
CA GLY A 125 21.58 6.18 14.67
C GLY A 125 20.25 6.65 14.07
N LYS A 126 19.76 6.03 12.99
CA LYS A 126 18.47 6.36 12.36
C LYS A 126 17.64 5.10 12.09
N TRP A 127 16.32 5.21 12.20
CA TRP A 127 15.38 4.16 11.81
C TRP A 127 15.21 4.09 10.29
N PRO A 128 15.30 2.91 9.66
CA PRO A 128 14.83 2.68 8.30
C PRO A 128 13.36 3.07 8.13
N VAL A 129 13.00 3.54 6.93
CA VAL A 129 11.63 3.97 6.63
C VAL A 129 11.04 3.18 5.46
N THR A 130 9.83 2.66 5.65
CA THR A 130 9.02 2.03 4.60
C THR A 130 7.76 2.86 4.36
N VAL A 131 7.47 3.19 3.11
CA VAL A 131 6.20 3.80 2.69
C VAL A 131 5.32 2.71 2.09
N PHE A 132 4.13 2.51 2.64
CA PHE A 132 3.20 1.45 2.25
C PHE A 132 1.93 2.01 1.61
N SER A 133 1.63 1.58 0.38
CA SER A 133 0.41 1.92 -0.36
C SER A 133 -0.60 0.77 -0.36
N HIS A 134 -1.85 1.06 0.02
CA HIS A 134 -2.92 0.07 0.09
C HIS A 134 -3.52 -0.29 -1.28
N GLY A 135 -4.10 -1.50 -1.40
CA GLY A 135 -4.88 -1.92 -2.57
C GLY A 135 -6.24 -1.24 -2.71
N LEU A 136 -6.99 -1.58 -3.77
CA LEU A 136 -8.40 -1.20 -3.90
C LEU A 136 -9.20 -1.72 -2.69
N ALA A 137 -10.21 -0.96 -2.27
CA ALA A 137 -11.00 -1.23 -1.05
C ALA A 137 -10.18 -1.22 0.26
N GLY A 138 -8.90 -0.85 0.20
CA GLY A 138 -8.01 -0.74 1.36
C GLY A 138 -8.10 0.62 2.04
N SER A 139 -7.39 0.75 3.16
CA SER A 139 -7.14 1.99 3.89
C SER A 139 -5.87 1.82 4.73
N ARG A 140 -5.46 2.88 5.44
CA ARG A 140 -4.37 2.80 6.43
C ARG A 140 -4.57 1.75 7.54
N ASN A 141 -5.79 1.23 7.71
CA ASN A 141 -6.14 0.22 8.71
C ASN A 141 -6.22 -1.22 8.16
N ALA A 142 -6.09 -1.43 6.85
CA ALA A 142 -6.32 -2.76 6.24
C ALA A 142 -5.05 -3.64 6.17
N TYR A 143 -3.90 -3.12 6.56
CA TYR A 143 -2.59 -3.77 6.47
C TYR A 143 -1.79 -3.62 7.77
N SER A 144 -2.49 -3.49 8.89
CA SER A 144 -1.86 -3.25 10.20
C SER A 144 -1.03 -4.43 10.69
N GLN A 145 -1.29 -5.65 10.22
CA GLN A 145 -0.42 -6.78 10.50
C GLN A 145 0.94 -6.59 9.85
N ILE A 146 0.99 -6.41 8.52
CA ILE A 146 2.25 -6.25 7.77
C ILE A 146 3.00 -4.99 8.23
N CYS A 147 2.30 -3.86 8.37
CA CYS A 147 2.94 -2.61 8.75
C CYS A 147 3.50 -2.67 10.18
N GLY A 148 2.78 -3.32 11.10
CA GLY A 148 3.26 -3.51 12.46
C GLY A 148 4.35 -4.57 12.56
N ASP A 149 4.32 -5.63 11.76
CA ASP A 149 5.38 -6.62 11.72
C ASP A 149 6.69 -6.04 11.20
N LEU A 150 6.65 -5.24 10.12
CA LEU A 150 7.84 -4.48 9.68
C LEU A 150 8.33 -3.52 10.78
N ALA A 151 7.42 -2.87 11.50
CA ALA A 151 7.81 -1.98 12.59
C ALA A 151 8.43 -2.72 13.78
N SER A 152 7.91 -3.88 14.16
CA SER A 152 8.50 -4.72 15.21
C SER A 152 9.87 -5.26 14.81
N ASN A 153 10.17 -5.34 13.51
CA ASN A 153 11.49 -5.63 12.95
C ASN A 153 12.40 -4.40 12.83
N GLY A 154 12.08 -3.29 13.49
CA GLY A 154 12.97 -2.13 13.61
C GLY A 154 12.84 -1.13 12.47
N MET A 155 11.62 -0.91 11.95
CA MET A 155 11.36 0.06 10.89
C MET A 155 10.29 1.08 11.28
N VAL A 156 10.39 2.30 10.77
CA VAL A 156 9.26 3.25 10.78
C VAL A 156 8.45 3.05 9.49
N VAL A 157 7.17 2.69 9.61
CA VAL A 157 6.31 2.35 8.46
C VAL A 157 5.20 3.39 8.31
N ILE A 158 5.12 3.99 7.13
CA ILE A 158 4.16 5.03 6.76
C ILE A 158 3.07 4.39 5.90
N ALA A 159 1.94 4.05 6.53
CA ALA A 159 0.78 3.47 5.86
C ALA A 159 -0.13 4.57 5.33
N LEU A 160 -0.13 4.78 4.01
CA LEU A 160 -0.91 5.83 3.36
C LEU A 160 -2.41 5.56 3.46
N ASP A 161 -3.19 6.65 3.46
CA ASP A 161 -4.64 6.62 3.29
C ASP A 161 -5.00 7.47 2.07
N HIS A 162 -4.96 6.85 0.90
CA HIS A 162 -5.14 7.55 -0.37
C HIS A 162 -6.55 8.11 -0.49
N ARG A 163 -6.73 9.24 -1.18
CA ARG A 163 -8.02 9.93 -1.33
C ARG A 163 -8.51 10.01 -2.76
N ASP A 164 -8.20 8.95 -3.49
CA ASP A 164 -8.48 8.72 -4.90
C ASP A 164 -9.83 8.01 -5.13
N GLY A 165 -10.69 7.94 -4.10
CA GLY A 165 -11.94 7.18 -4.14
C GLY A 165 -11.77 5.65 -4.29
N SER A 166 -10.57 5.11 -4.04
CA SER A 166 -10.35 3.66 -4.05
C SER A 166 -10.70 2.96 -2.73
N SER A 167 -10.75 3.70 -1.61
CA SER A 167 -11.19 3.19 -0.32
C SER A 167 -12.71 3.20 -0.20
N PRO A 168 -13.34 2.32 0.59
CA PRO A 168 -14.79 2.32 0.79
C PRO A 168 -15.30 3.60 1.45
N ILE A 169 -14.47 4.28 2.23
CA ILE A 169 -14.77 5.59 2.82
C ILE A 169 -13.46 6.27 3.24
N GLN A 170 -13.31 7.56 2.93
CA GLN A 170 -12.24 8.39 3.47
C GLN A 170 -12.82 9.65 4.09
N TYR A 171 -12.39 9.95 5.32
CA TYR A 171 -12.74 11.19 6.00
C TYR A 171 -11.64 12.22 5.75
N VAL A 172 -12.05 13.42 5.32
CA VAL A 172 -11.19 14.58 5.15
C VAL A 172 -11.55 15.59 6.22
N ARG A 173 -10.58 15.94 7.07
CA ARG A 173 -10.78 16.96 8.11
C ARG A 173 -10.82 18.34 7.49
N ALA A 174 -11.48 19.27 8.19
CA ALA A 174 -11.56 20.66 7.76
C ALA A 174 -10.15 21.27 7.64
N THR A 175 -9.88 21.95 6.53
CA THR A 175 -8.75 22.87 6.37
C THR A 175 -9.16 24.30 6.76
N SER A 176 -8.22 25.25 6.83
CA SER A 176 -8.54 26.67 6.98
C SER A 176 -9.36 27.22 5.79
N LYS A 177 -9.38 26.49 4.66
CA LYS A 177 -10.04 26.87 3.40
C LYS A 177 -11.15 25.90 2.97
N THR A 178 -11.31 24.75 3.62
CA THR A 178 -12.23 23.70 3.19
C THR A 178 -12.91 23.04 4.38
N GLU A 179 -14.22 22.81 4.32
CA GLU A 179 -14.92 22.08 5.38
C GLU A 179 -14.56 20.59 5.41
N ALA A 180 -14.80 19.96 6.56
CA ALA A 180 -14.67 18.52 6.69
C ALA A 180 -15.70 17.82 5.80
N HIS A 181 -15.28 16.77 5.09
CA HIS A 181 -16.15 16.05 4.18
C HIS A 181 -15.69 14.60 3.99
N ILE A 182 -16.46 13.84 3.22
CA ILE A 182 -16.19 12.43 2.94
C ILE A 182 -15.91 12.27 1.46
N VAL A 183 -14.80 11.61 1.12
CA VAL A 183 -14.57 11.11 -0.24
C VAL A 183 -15.22 9.74 -0.34
N ASN A 184 -16.19 9.65 -1.26
CA ASN A 184 -16.95 8.43 -1.51
C ASN A 184 -16.20 7.52 -2.50
N PRO A 185 -16.41 6.19 -2.41
CA PRO A 185 -15.78 5.25 -3.32
C PRO A 185 -16.26 5.48 -4.75
N VAL A 186 -15.32 5.53 -5.69
CA VAL A 186 -15.62 5.61 -7.12
C VAL A 186 -15.66 4.20 -7.69
N ARG A 187 -16.84 3.80 -8.19
CA ARG A 187 -17.03 2.48 -8.81
C ARG A 187 -16.51 2.49 -10.24
N ILE A 188 -15.35 1.88 -10.43
CA ILE A 188 -14.73 1.68 -11.75
C ILE A 188 -14.86 0.20 -12.11
N SER A 189 -15.34 -0.09 -13.34
CA SER A 189 -15.46 -1.47 -13.80
C SER A 189 -14.10 -2.14 -13.92
N HIS A 190 -14.06 -3.45 -13.66
CA HIS A 190 -12.87 -4.28 -13.90
C HIS A 190 -12.94 -4.96 -15.27
N SER A 191 -14.12 -4.96 -15.91
CA SER A 191 -14.32 -5.51 -17.23
C SER A 191 -15.62 -5.04 -17.92
N PRO A 192 -15.65 -4.93 -19.26
CA PRO A 192 -14.48 -4.96 -20.15
C PRO A 192 -13.52 -3.81 -19.82
N VAL A 193 -12.23 -4.02 -20.09
CA VAL A 193 -11.22 -2.96 -19.91
C VAL A 193 -11.34 -2.02 -21.10
N THR A 194 -12.03 -0.91 -20.90
CA THR A 194 -12.21 0.14 -21.90
C THR A 194 -11.21 1.28 -21.67
N LYS A 195 -11.16 2.24 -22.60
CA LYS A 195 -10.33 3.45 -22.43
C LYS A 195 -10.72 4.20 -21.15
N GLU A 196 -12.01 4.29 -20.85
CA GLU A 196 -12.54 4.97 -19.67
C GLU A 196 -12.10 4.30 -18.37
N VAL A 197 -11.98 2.95 -18.37
CA VAL A 197 -11.42 2.21 -17.22
C VAL A 197 -9.95 2.58 -17.02
N TYR A 198 -9.16 2.65 -18.10
CA TYR A 198 -7.76 3.08 -18.00
C TYR A 198 -7.65 4.53 -17.52
N ASP A 199 -8.40 5.46 -18.14
CA ASP A 199 -8.38 6.87 -17.78
C ASP A 199 -8.74 7.07 -16.28
N ALA A 200 -9.75 6.34 -15.80
CA ALA A 200 -10.16 6.39 -14.39
C ALA A 200 -9.09 5.81 -13.44
N ARG A 201 -8.42 4.71 -13.81
CA ARG A 201 -7.32 4.15 -13.00
C ARG A 201 -6.08 5.03 -13.03
N ASP A 202 -5.79 5.67 -14.15
CA ASP A 202 -4.69 6.63 -14.26
C ASP A 202 -4.98 7.89 -13.43
N LYS A 203 -6.23 8.35 -13.37
CA LYS A 203 -6.65 9.44 -12.45
C LYS A 203 -6.37 9.06 -10.99
N GLN A 204 -6.70 7.83 -10.59
CA GLN A 204 -6.37 7.33 -9.25
C GLN A 204 -4.85 7.28 -9.00
N LEU A 205 -4.07 6.76 -9.95
CA LEU A 205 -2.61 6.71 -9.83
C LEU A 205 -1.98 8.10 -9.70
N ARG A 206 -2.48 9.10 -10.44
CA ARG A 206 -2.00 10.50 -10.33
C ARG A 206 -2.14 11.03 -8.90
N ILE A 207 -3.31 10.85 -8.30
CA ILE A 207 -3.57 11.23 -6.90
C ILE A 207 -2.62 10.47 -5.97
N ARG A 208 -2.52 9.15 -6.12
CA ARG A 208 -1.68 8.31 -5.25
C ARG A 208 -0.19 8.68 -5.29
N LEU A 209 0.36 8.90 -6.48
CA LEU A 209 1.78 9.27 -6.65
C LEU A 209 2.05 10.67 -6.06
N TRP A 210 1.12 11.60 -6.23
CA TRP A 210 1.19 12.92 -5.63
C TRP A 210 1.12 12.86 -4.09
N GLU A 211 0.19 12.09 -3.52
CA GLU A 211 0.07 11.88 -2.08
C GLU A 211 1.29 11.20 -1.46
N MET A 212 1.87 10.18 -2.11
CA MET A 212 3.12 9.56 -1.64
C MET A 212 4.29 10.56 -1.66
N SER A 213 4.33 11.43 -2.66
CA SER A 213 5.33 12.50 -2.74
C SER A 213 5.13 13.55 -1.65
N LEU A 214 3.88 13.95 -1.37
CA LEU A 214 3.54 14.85 -0.27
C LEU A 214 3.86 14.25 1.10
N ALA A 215 3.56 12.96 1.30
CA ALA A 215 3.92 12.27 2.54
C ALA A 215 5.44 12.29 2.75
N TYR A 216 6.23 12.12 1.69
CA TYR A 216 7.69 12.25 1.79
C TYR A 216 8.13 13.68 2.15
N GLU A 217 7.51 14.73 1.59
CA GLU A 217 7.75 16.12 2.00
C GLU A 217 7.40 16.37 3.48
N ALA A 218 6.30 15.78 3.96
CA ALA A 218 5.92 15.84 5.37
C ALA A 218 6.98 15.17 6.26
N LEU A 219 7.48 13.99 5.90
CA LEU A 219 8.53 13.29 6.64
C LEU A 219 9.83 14.10 6.70
N VAL A 220 10.23 14.74 5.60
CA VAL A 220 11.41 15.62 5.56
C VAL A 220 11.24 16.79 6.54
N LYS A 221 10.04 17.38 6.64
CA LYS A 221 9.78 18.46 7.61
C LYS A 221 9.72 17.96 9.05
N ILE A 222 9.07 16.82 9.30
CA ILE A 222 8.97 16.18 10.62
C ILE A 222 10.37 15.83 11.15
N ASP A 223 11.18 15.16 10.34
CA ASP A 223 12.54 14.75 10.73
C ASP A 223 13.44 15.97 11.01
N LYS A 224 13.25 17.07 10.29
CA LYS A 224 13.94 18.33 10.59
C LYS A 224 13.47 19.06 11.85
N GLY A 225 12.45 18.54 12.53
CA GLY A 225 11.89 19.15 13.74
C GLY A 225 11.03 20.38 13.46
N TYR A 226 10.59 20.60 12.21
CA TYR A 226 9.62 21.65 11.94
C TYR A 226 8.29 21.28 12.61
N ARG A 227 7.66 22.26 13.25
CA ARG A 227 6.29 22.11 13.73
C ARG A 227 5.36 22.07 12.52
N ILE A 228 4.59 21.00 12.42
CA ILE A 228 3.54 20.83 11.42
C ILE A 228 2.24 20.64 12.16
N GLU A 229 1.19 21.29 11.68
CA GLU A 229 -0.14 21.07 12.19
C GLU A 229 -0.66 19.68 11.77
N ASN A 230 -0.84 18.79 12.76
CA ASN A 230 -1.53 17.52 12.56
C ASN A 230 -3.01 17.69 12.90
N LEU A 231 -3.90 17.66 11.92
CA LEU A 231 -5.35 17.79 12.10
C LEU A 231 -5.95 16.62 12.91
N ASP A 232 -5.24 15.50 13.07
CA ASP A 232 -5.62 14.48 14.04
C ASP A 232 -5.12 14.86 15.44
N ASP A 233 -6.06 15.14 16.34
CA ASP A 233 -5.75 15.55 17.72
C ASP A 233 -4.96 14.51 18.51
N ASN A 234 -4.98 13.24 18.09
CA ASN A 234 -4.35 12.14 18.81
C ASN A 234 -4.65 12.19 20.32
N THR A 235 -5.90 12.55 20.68
CA THR A 235 -6.27 12.88 22.06
C THR A 235 -5.96 11.71 22.99
N SER A 236 -5.15 11.99 24.02
CA SER A 236 -4.85 11.01 25.05
C SER A 236 -6.05 10.81 25.95
N ARG A 237 -6.45 9.56 26.23
CA ARG A 237 -7.50 9.29 27.23
C ARG A 237 -7.07 9.76 28.63
N LEU A 238 -5.78 9.66 28.93
CA LEU A 238 -5.22 9.97 30.24
C LEU A 238 -5.22 11.48 30.51
N ARG A 239 -4.70 12.26 29.54
CA ARG A 239 -4.59 13.71 29.68
C ARG A 239 -5.86 14.46 29.23
N LYS A 240 -6.72 13.82 28.45
CA LYS A 240 -7.94 14.40 27.84
C LYS A 240 -7.67 15.65 27.00
N GLU A 241 -6.46 15.77 26.46
CA GLU A 241 -5.99 16.88 25.64
C GLU A 241 -5.32 16.36 24.35
N ARG A 242 -5.10 17.28 23.39
CA ARG A 242 -4.36 17.00 22.15
C ARG A 242 -2.93 16.59 22.49
N SER A 243 -2.46 15.50 21.88
CA SER A 243 -1.09 15.02 22.08
C SER A 243 -0.21 15.51 20.94
N GLU A 244 0.91 16.17 21.25
CA GLU A 244 2.00 16.34 20.29
C GLU A 244 2.70 14.98 20.11
N VAL A 245 2.76 14.50 18.87
CA VAL A 245 3.23 13.13 18.56
C VAL A 245 4.27 13.08 17.44
N LEU A 246 4.57 14.20 16.78
CA LEU A 246 5.44 14.25 15.61
C LEU A 246 6.88 14.61 15.96
N LEU A 247 7.13 15.41 17.00
CA LEU A 247 8.48 15.85 17.35
C LEU A 247 9.40 14.68 17.74
N GLN A 248 8.84 13.57 18.22
CA GLN A 248 9.63 12.37 18.54
C GLN A 248 10.34 11.76 17.32
N PHE A 249 9.88 12.06 16.10
CA PHE A 249 10.50 11.60 14.86
C PHE A 249 11.56 12.57 14.32
N SER A 250 11.95 13.59 15.09
CA SER A 250 12.99 14.53 14.67
C SER A 250 14.38 13.91 14.72
N ASP A 251 15.12 14.05 13.63
CA ASP A 251 16.50 13.61 13.43
C ASP A 251 16.71 12.13 13.77
N VAL A 252 15.75 11.28 13.42
CA VAL A 252 15.81 9.83 13.68
C VAL A 252 15.39 9.00 12.48
N LEU A 253 15.00 9.60 11.35
CA LEU A 253 14.57 8.87 10.16
C LEU A 253 15.68 8.78 9.11
N ASP A 254 15.93 7.58 8.58
CA ASP A 254 16.90 7.36 7.49
C ASP A 254 16.32 7.72 6.12
N ILE A 255 15.97 8.99 5.94
CA ILE A 255 15.28 9.49 4.74
C ILE A 255 16.15 10.40 3.88
N HIS A 256 17.30 10.86 4.38
CA HIS A 256 18.18 11.83 3.68
C HIS A 256 19.31 11.16 2.90
N ARG A 257 19.34 9.83 2.85
CA ARG A 257 20.29 9.05 2.06
C ARG A 257 19.55 8.45 0.86
N PRO A 258 19.98 8.73 -0.39
CA PRO A 258 19.33 8.23 -1.59
C PRO A 258 19.15 6.72 -1.58
N GLY A 259 17.99 6.23 -2.04
CA GLY A 259 17.73 4.80 -2.15
C GLY A 259 17.50 4.08 -0.82
N ARG A 260 17.39 4.78 0.31
CA ARG A 260 17.23 4.15 1.64
C ARG A 260 15.79 4.00 2.11
N VAL A 261 14.85 4.70 1.47
CA VAL A 261 13.42 4.51 1.72
C VAL A 261 12.92 3.36 0.87
N THR A 262 12.22 2.45 1.53
CA THR A 262 11.54 1.30 0.93
C THR A 262 10.15 1.70 0.43
N TRP A 263 9.80 1.27 -0.77
CA TRP A 263 8.49 1.52 -1.38
C TRP A 263 7.72 0.21 -1.49
N ALA A 264 6.67 0.09 -0.70
CA ALA A 264 5.90 -1.14 -0.56
C ALA A 264 4.43 -0.92 -0.91
N GLY A 265 3.76 -1.98 -1.33
CA GLY A 265 2.31 -1.93 -1.41
C GLY A 265 1.70 -3.27 -1.76
N HIS A 266 0.37 -3.31 -1.66
CA HIS A 266 -0.43 -4.47 -2.00
C HIS A 266 -1.38 -4.17 -3.17
N SER A 267 -1.56 -5.12 -4.10
CA SER A 267 -2.55 -5.01 -5.19
C SER A 267 -2.32 -3.75 -6.02
N PHE A 268 -3.31 -2.85 -6.08
CA PHE A 268 -3.17 -1.55 -6.73
C PHE A 268 -2.09 -0.66 -6.10
N GLY A 269 -1.82 -0.80 -4.80
CA GLY A 269 -0.73 -0.11 -4.11
C GLY A 269 0.66 -0.62 -4.48
N ALA A 270 0.79 -1.91 -4.83
CA ALA A 270 2.04 -2.43 -5.41
C ALA A 270 2.29 -1.84 -6.81
N ALA A 271 1.24 -1.76 -7.64
CA ALA A 271 1.31 -1.09 -8.94
C ALA A 271 1.63 0.41 -8.78
N THR A 272 1.08 1.05 -7.75
CA THR A 272 1.38 2.44 -7.38
C THR A 272 2.87 2.62 -7.07
N SER A 273 3.46 1.72 -6.28
CA SER A 273 4.89 1.77 -5.93
C SER A 273 5.79 1.63 -7.17
N VAL A 274 5.47 0.68 -8.07
CA VAL A 274 6.17 0.55 -9.37
C VAL A 274 6.05 1.81 -10.20
N GLN A 275 4.84 2.37 -10.34
CA GLN A 275 4.63 3.58 -11.12
C GLN A 275 5.32 4.81 -10.51
N LEU A 276 5.35 4.94 -9.18
CA LEU A 276 6.06 6.03 -8.50
C LEU A 276 7.56 5.96 -8.79
N LEU A 277 8.18 4.80 -8.55
CA LEU A 277 9.60 4.57 -8.78
C LEU A 277 9.99 4.91 -10.22
N LYS A 278 9.22 4.42 -11.21
CA LYS A 278 9.49 4.67 -12.62
C LYS A 278 9.20 6.12 -13.02
N SER A 279 8.10 6.71 -12.55
CA SER A 279 7.74 8.09 -12.90
C SER A 279 8.78 9.08 -12.41
N ILE A 280 9.23 8.96 -11.15
CA ILE A 280 10.23 9.86 -10.58
C ILE A 280 11.63 9.56 -11.13
N TYR A 281 11.98 8.31 -11.41
CA TYR A 281 13.30 8.01 -11.96
C TYR A 281 13.44 8.47 -13.42
N TYR A 282 12.39 8.32 -14.23
CA TYR A 282 12.41 8.60 -15.68
C TYR A 282 11.81 9.96 -16.08
N TYR A 283 11.47 10.84 -15.13
CA TYR A 283 10.74 12.08 -15.44
C TYR A 283 11.46 13.00 -16.44
N LYS A 284 12.80 13.10 -16.36
CA LYS A 284 13.60 13.97 -17.26
C LYS A 284 13.69 13.48 -18.70
N ASP A 285 13.48 12.19 -18.91
CA ASP A 285 13.56 11.60 -20.26
C ASP A 285 12.24 11.69 -21.01
N ARG A 286 11.18 12.10 -20.33
CA ARG A 286 9.84 12.12 -20.89
C ARG A 286 9.68 13.34 -21.79
N THR A 287 9.15 13.12 -22.97
CA THR A 287 8.85 14.13 -23.97
C THR A 287 7.34 14.32 -24.13
N ALA A 288 6.92 15.35 -24.86
CA ALA A 288 5.51 15.61 -25.11
C ALA A 288 4.81 14.47 -25.89
N SER A 289 5.56 13.64 -26.63
CA SER A 289 5.02 12.50 -27.38
C SER A 289 4.79 11.24 -26.53
N ASP A 290 5.22 11.22 -25.27
CA ASP A 290 5.20 10.03 -24.40
C ASP A 290 3.89 9.84 -23.61
N GLY A 291 2.80 10.46 -24.09
CA GLY A 291 1.50 10.47 -23.42
C GLY A 291 1.46 11.33 -22.16
N ARG A 292 0.35 11.29 -21.42
CA ARG A 292 0.12 12.09 -20.22
C ARG A 292 0.78 11.47 -18.99
N PRO A 293 1.69 12.19 -18.31
CA PRO A 293 2.40 11.66 -17.14
C PRO A 293 1.45 11.40 -15.96
N LEU A 294 1.86 10.46 -15.10
CA LEU A 294 1.21 10.26 -13.79
C LEU A 294 1.66 11.31 -12.77
N ILE A 295 2.89 11.79 -12.88
CA ILE A 295 3.42 12.90 -12.07
C ILE A 295 4.57 13.56 -12.83
N VAL A 296 4.64 14.89 -12.76
CA VAL A 296 5.81 15.67 -13.19
C VAL A 296 6.34 16.36 -11.95
N PRO A 297 7.40 15.82 -11.32
CA PRO A 297 7.89 16.41 -10.09
C PRO A 297 8.51 17.78 -10.37
N HIS A 298 8.25 18.75 -9.50
CA HIS A 298 8.95 20.02 -9.51
C HIS A 298 10.45 19.77 -9.28
N ALA A 299 11.32 20.59 -9.88
CA ALA A 299 12.77 20.33 -9.89
C ALA A 299 13.41 20.27 -8.49
N ASP A 300 12.76 20.87 -7.50
CA ASP A 300 13.14 20.92 -6.09
C ASP A 300 12.43 19.87 -5.21
N ALA A 301 11.58 19.01 -5.78
CA ALA A 301 10.86 17.98 -5.02
C ALA A 301 11.85 17.00 -4.36
N ALA A 302 11.73 16.85 -3.03
CA ALA A 302 12.68 16.06 -2.24
C ALA A 302 12.71 14.60 -2.68
N ILE A 303 11.56 14.07 -3.13
CA ILE A 303 11.44 12.68 -3.59
C ILE A 303 12.34 12.34 -4.79
N ILE A 304 12.68 13.32 -5.65
CA ILE A 304 13.63 13.13 -6.77
C ILE A 304 14.99 12.67 -6.24
N GLN A 305 15.41 13.19 -5.09
CA GLN A 305 16.70 12.85 -4.48
C GLN A 305 16.68 11.46 -3.83
N GLN A 306 15.50 10.94 -3.50
CA GLN A 306 15.36 9.71 -2.77
C GLN A 306 15.19 8.47 -3.65
N ILE A 307 14.53 8.63 -4.80
CA ILE A 307 14.35 7.53 -5.75
C ILE A 307 15.65 7.31 -6.53
N ALA A 308 16.25 6.15 -6.30
CA ALA A 308 17.55 5.74 -6.82
C ALA A 308 17.49 4.27 -7.28
N PRO A 309 18.48 3.76 -8.03
CA PRO A 309 18.56 2.33 -8.35
C PRO A 309 18.52 1.44 -7.12
N GLU A 310 19.08 1.90 -5.99
CA GLU A 310 19.09 1.20 -4.71
C GLU A 310 17.74 1.18 -3.99
N SER A 311 16.75 2.00 -4.36
CA SER A 311 15.43 2.06 -3.72
C SER A 311 14.74 0.68 -3.72
N PRO A 312 14.52 0.05 -2.55
CA PRO A 312 13.87 -1.25 -2.49
C PRO A 312 12.38 -1.17 -2.85
N ALA A 313 11.88 -2.21 -3.50
CA ALA A 313 10.47 -2.36 -3.86
C ALA A 313 9.90 -3.67 -3.32
N LEU A 314 8.84 -3.60 -2.52
CA LEU A 314 8.17 -4.76 -1.91
C LEU A 314 6.72 -4.84 -2.42
N LEU A 315 6.46 -5.80 -3.32
CA LEU A 315 5.26 -5.83 -4.15
C LEU A 315 4.41 -7.06 -3.79
N LEU A 316 3.32 -6.85 -3.06
CA LEU A 316 2.42 -7.93 -2.67
C LEU A 316 1.24 -8.01 -3.64
N ASP A 317 1.04 -9.16 -4.28
CA ASP A 317 -0.05 -9.42 -5.22
C ASP A 317 -0.32 -8.27 -6.19
N MET A 318 0.72 -7.80 -6.89
CA MET A 318 0.55 -6.62 -7.73
C MET A 318 -0.53 -6.85 -8.81
N TRP A 319 -1.50 -5.95 -8.83
CA TRP A 319 -2.55 -5.96 -9.84
C TRP A 319 -2.12 -5.08 -11.02
N GLY A 320 -1.66 -5.73 -12.10
CA GLY A 320 -0.91 -5.10 -13.18
C GLY A 320 -1.74 -4.32 -14.20
N LEU A 321 -3.08 -4.30 -14.09
CA LEU A 321 -3.96 -3.69 -15.09
C LEU A 321 -3.53 -2.25 -15.43
N ALA A 322 -3.35 -1.41 -14.41
CA ALA A 322 -3.03 0.01 -14.60
C ALA A 322 -1.63 0.24 -15.20
N LEU A 323 -0.73 -0.75 -15.17
CA LEU A 323 0.57 -0.67 -15.84
C LEU A 323 0.45 -0.76 -17.36
N LYS A 324 -0.67 -1.27 -17.88
CA LYS A 324 -0.96 -1.46 -19.32
C LYS A 324 -1.82 -0.37 -19.94
N SER A 325 -2.13 0.69 -19.20
CA SER A 325 -2.80 1.87 -19.76
C SER A 325 -1.99 2.40 -20.97
N PRO A 326 -2.65 2.74 -22.10
CA PRO A 326 -1.97 3.33 -23.25
C PRO A 326 -1.13 4.57 -22.92
N GLU A 327 -1.61 5.42 -22.00
CA GLU A 327 -0.90 6.62 -21.52
C GLU A 327 0.37 6.30 -20.72
N GLN A 328 0.49 5.05 -20.25
CA GLN A 328 1.60 4.56 -19.44
C GLN A 328 2.55 3.65 -20.22
N THR A 329 2.39 3.54 -21.55
CA THR A 329 3.28 2.77 -22.45
C THR A 329 4.74 3.18 -22.26
N TYR A 330 5.02 4.48 -22.19
CA TYR A 330 6.34 5.03 -21.94
C TYR A 330 7.01 4.45 -20.68
N LEU A 331 6.25 4.35 -19.59
CA LEU A 331 6.76 3.76 -18.35
C LEU A 331 6.85 2.24 -18.51
N TRP A 332 5.81 1.58 -19.04
CA TRP A 332 5.77 0.13 -19.24
C TRP A 332 7.00 -0.43 -19.96
N GLU A 333 7.47 0.25 -21.01
CA GLU A 333 8.62 -0.17 -21.82
C GLU A 333 9.98 -0.01 -21.12
N ARG A 334 10.04 0.75 -20.02
CA ARG A 334 11.28 0.95 -19.26
C ARG A 334 11.41 -0.07 -18.14
N PRO A 335 12.63 -0.55 -17.83
CA PRO A 335 12.84 -1.45 -16.70
C PRO A 335 12.66 -0.72 -15.35
N MET A 336 12.57 -1.48 -14.26
CA MET A 336 12.69 -0.91 -12.92
C MET A 336 14.02 -0.15 -12.77
N PRO A 337 14.07 0.95 -11.99
CA PRO A 337 15.31 1.70 -11.73
C PRO A 337 16.46 0.84 -11.20
N SER A 338 16.13 -0.25 -10.50
CA SER A 338 17.06 -1.29 -10.02
C SER A 338 18.01 -1.86 -11.10
N TYR A 339 17.60 -1.83 -12.37
CA TYR A 339 18.39 -2.30 -13.51
C TYR A 339 19.22 -1.21 -14.19
N ALA A 340 19.28 0.00 -13.64
CA ALA A 340 20.19 1.03 -14.13
C ALA A 340 21.65 0.57 -13.99
N VAL A 341 22.52 1.11 -14.83
CA VAL A 341 23.96 0.82 -14.80
C VAL A 341 24.52 1.12 -13.40
N GLY A 342 25.20 0.15 -12.79
CA GLY A 342 25.73 0.24 -11.41
C GLY A 342 24.70 -0.01 -10.30
N GLY A 343 23.43 -0.21 -10.64
CA GLY A 343 22.37 -0.58 -9.71
C GLY A 343 22.45 -2.02 -9.22
N PRO A 344 21.53 -2.43 -8.33
CA PRO A 344 21.53 -3.77 -7.72
C PRO A 344 21.03 -4.90 -8.65
N ASN A 345 20.72 -4.61 -9.91
CA ASN A 345 20.33 -5.60 -10.92
C ASN A 345 19.15 -6.49 -10.47
N GLY A 346 18.15 -5.87 -9.83
CA GLY A 346 16.93 -6.53 -9.39
C GLY A 346 16.95 -7.07 -7.96
N SER A 347 18.11 -7.20 -7.31
CA SER A 347 18.21 -7.85 -5.98
C SER A 347 17.51 -7.12 -4.82
N ASN A 348 17.00 -5.91 -5.06
CA ASN A 348 16.22 -5.13 -4.10
C ASN A 348 14.72 -5.09 -4.45
N VAL A 349 14.26 -5.96 -5.36
CA VAL A 349 12.87 -6.06 -5.79
C VAL A 349 12.31 -7.42 -5.35
N LEU A 350 11.30 -7.37 -4.49
CA LEU A 350 10.53 -8.52 -4.05
C LEU A 350 9.11 -8.45 -4.60
N ALA A 351 8.64 -9.53 -5.22
CA ALA A 351 7.25 -9.75 -5.54
C ALA A 351 6.73 -11.01 -4.86
N VAL A 352 5.75 -10.88 -3.98
CA VAL A 352 5.11 -12.03 -3.33
C VAL A 352 3.67 -12.14 -3.80
N LEU A 353 3.34 -13.27 -4.39
CA LEU A 353 2.03 -13.56 -4.94
C LEU A 353 1.25 -14.49 -4.00
N SER A 354 -0.06 -14.42 -4.05
CA SER A 354 -0.92 -15.49 -3.58
C SER A 354 -1.03 -16.57 -4.65
N GLU A 355 -1.40 -17.79 -4.25
CA GLU A 355 -1.67 -18.88 -5.20
C GLU A 355 -2.77 -18.48 -6.21
N ALA A 356 -3.75 -17.70 -5.79
CA ALA A 356 -4.76 -17.13 -6.68
C ALA A 356 -4.15 -16.25 -7.79
N PHE A 357 -3.22 -15.37 -7.44
CA PHE A 357 -2.54 -14.49 -8.40
C PHE A 357 -1.53 -15.24 -9.27
N GLN A 358 -0.86 -16.25 -8.72
CA GLN A 358 -0.02 -17.17 -9.48
C GLN A 358 -0.83 -17.96 -10.53
N ASN A 359 -2.05 -18.36 -10.20
CA ASN A 359 -2.94 -19.06 -11.12
C ASN A 359 -3.60 -18.12 -12.15
N TRP A 360 -3.56 -16.80 -11.93
CA TRP A 360 -4.04 -15.81 -12.87
C TRP A 360 -2.96 -15.46 -13.91
N LYS A 361 -2.87 -16.29 -14.96
CA LYS A 361 -1.79 -16.21 -15.97
C LYS A 361 -1.58 -14.83 -16.59
N ASP A 362 -2.64 -14.14 -17.01
CA ASP A 362 -2.50 -12.79 -17.59
C ASP A 362 -1.84 -11.81 -16.61
N ASN A 363 -2.30 -11.76 -15.36
CA ASN A 363 -1.74 -10.86 -14.37
C ASN A 363 -0.35 -11.31 -13.88
N LEU A 364 -0.11 -12.62 -13.76
CA LEU A 364 1.21 -13.17 -13.48
C LEU A 364 2.23 -12.73 -14.53
N ASN A 365 1.87 -12.80 -15.81
CA ASN A 365 2.74 -12.37 -16.90
C ASN A 365 3.05 -10.87 -16.81
N LEU A 366 2.08 -10.05 -16.41
CA LEU A 366 2.32 -8.63 -16.13
C LEU A 366 3.28 -8.42 -14.95
N ASN A 367 3.14 -9.22 -13.89
CA ASN A 367 4.04 -9.18 -12.74
C ASN A 367 5.48 -9.54 -13.14
N LYS A 368 5.67 -10.68 -13.80
CA LYS A 368 6.97 -11.10 -14.34
C LYS A 368 7.56 -10.00 -15.22
N ALA A 369 6.81 -9.51 -16.20
CA ALA A 369 7.28 -8.48 -17.13
C ALA A 369 7.56 -7.13 -16.46
N ALA A 370 6.88 -6.78 -15.36
CA ALA A 370 7.12 -5.52 -14.65
C ALA A 370 8.45 -5.51 -13.88
N ILE A 371 8.85 -6.66 -13.32
CA ILE A 371 10.05 -6.77 -12.49
C ILE A 371 11.22 -7.47 -13.17
N ALA A 372 11.03 -8.07 -14.36
CA ALA A 372 12.11 -8.78 -15.05
C ALA A 372 13.26 -7.86 -15.45
N LYS A 373 14.44 -8.48 -15.57
CA LYS A 373 15.62 -7.84 -16.17
C LYS A 373 15.24 -7.34 -17.58
N PRO A 374 15.70 -6.15 -18.00
CA PRO A 374 15.43 -5.67 -19.35
C PRO A 374 15.96 -6.65 -20.41
N SER A 375 15.10 -7.04 -21.34
CA SER A 375 15.50 -7.66 -22.60
C SER A 375 16.18 -6.64 -23.52
N HIS A 376 16.81 -7.08 -24.61
CA HIS A 376 17.50 -6.18 -25.57
C HIS A 376 16.60 -5.07 -26.15
N SER A 377 15.27 -5.25 -26.17
CA SER A 377 14.33 -4.23 -26.65
C SER A 377 14.01 -3.15 -25.60
N ARG A 378 14.22 -3.42 -24.31
CA ARG A 378 14.04 -2.44 -23.23
C ARG A 378 15.36 -1.75 -22.95
N ARG A 379 15.51 -0.51 -23.38
CA ARG A 379 16.77 0.24 -23.18
C ARG A 379 16.95 0.57 -21.68
N PRO A 380 18.01 0.06 -21.01
CA PRO A 380 18.35 0.56 -19.69
C PRO A 380 18.77 2.04 -19.80
N SER A 381 18.60 2.79 -18.71
CA SER A 381 19.16 4.13 -18.64
C SER A 381 20.70 4.02 -18.66
N ILE A 382 21.33 4.55 -19.71
CA ILE A 382 22.79 4.55 -19.89
C ILE A 382 23.45 5.66 -19.04
N ALA A 383 22.67 6.64 -18.59
CA ALA A 383 23.17 7.76 -17.80
C ALA A 383 23.11 7.45 -16.29
N PRO A 384 24.25 7.45 -15.57
CA PRO A 384 24.21 7.47 -14.11
C PRO A 384 23.49 8.74 -13.64
N ARG A 385 22.31 8.59 -13.04
CA ARG A 385 21.47 9.73 -12.60
C ARG A 385 21.85 10.31 -11.26
N LEU A 386 22.71 9.59 -10.54
CA LEU A 386 23.31 10.06 -9.30
C LEU A 386 24.83 10.07 -9.51
N THR A 387 25.42 11.26 -9.64
CA THR A 387 26.87 11.50 -9.64
C THR A 387 27.47 11.45 -8.23
N ARG A 388 26.90 10.64 -7.33
CA ARG A 388 27.12 10.77 -5.88
C ARG A 388 27.58 9.47 -5.25
N GLU A 389 28.39 9.60 -4.20
CA GLU A 389 28.86 8.47 -3.40
C GLU A 389 27.69 7.74 -2.74
N ARG A 390 27.63 6.41 -2.94
CA ARG A 390 26.61 5.53 -2.36
C ARG A 390 26.57 5.65 -0.84
N GLY A 391 25.38 5.82 -0.28
CA GLY A 391 25.16 5.85 1.18
C GLY A 391 25.55 7.15 1.89
N LYS A 392 25.96 8.21 1.17
CA LYS A 392 26.22 9.53 1.77
C LYS A 392 24.92 10.36 1.88
N LEU A 393 24.91 11.27 2.86
CA LEU A 393 23.81 12.23 3.05
C LEU A 393 23.69 13.17 1.85
N LEU A 394 22.46 13.59 1.56
CA LEU A 394 22.20 14.65 0.60
C LEU A 394 22.85 15.98 1.02
N PRO A 395 23.28 16.84 0.09
CA PRO A 395 23.73 18.19 0.41
C PRO A 395 22.66 18.98 1.20
N GLN A 396 23.07 19.94 2.03
CA GLN A 396 22.12 20.68 2.88
C GLN A 396 21.07 21.45 2.05
N TRP A 397 21.45 21.99 0.88
CA TRP A 397 20.55 22.67 -0.05
C TRP A 397 19.52 21.73 -0.68
N ALA A 398 19.87 20.47 -0.96
CA ALA A 398 18.94 19.47 -1.49
C ALA A 398 17.95 19.00 -0.41
N ARG A 399 18.23 19.31 0.85
CA ARG A 399 17.36 19.04 2.00
C ARG A 399 16.50 20.25 2.35
N LEU A 400 16.95 21.48 2.11
CA LEU A 400 16.30 22.72 2.57
C LEU A 400 15.48 23.35 1.45
N ARG A 401 14.16 23.18 1.49
CA ARG A 401 13.27 24.22 0.96
C ARG A 401 13.18 25.36 1.97
N ALA A 402 12.99 26.58 1.47
CA ALA A 402 12.59 27.72 2.32
C ALA A 402 11.35 27.33 3.14
N PRO A 403 11.20 27.84 4.37
CA PRO A 403 9.99 27.60 5.14
C PRO A 403 8.79 28.00 4.29
N SER A 404 7.86 27.06 4.07
CA SER A 404 6.53 27.40 3.58
C SER A 404 5.95 28.46 4.55
N PRO A 405 5.22 29.49 4.08
CA PRO A 405 4.62 30.54 4.91
C PRO A 405 3.55 30.02 5.89
N ALA A 406 3.52 28.72 6.17
CA ALA A 406 2.64 27.99 7.08
C ALA A 406 2.68 28.44 8.56
N SER A 407 3.32 29.58 8.89
CA SER A 407 3.14 30.21 10.20
C SER A 407 1.79 30.90 10.37
N ASP A 408 0.98 31.01 9.31
CA ASP A 408 -0.37 31.61 9.32
C ASP A 408 -1.47 30.62 8.87
N SER A 409 -1.33 29.31 9.15
CA SER A 409 -2.51 28.44 9.12
C SER A 409 -3.46 28.98 10.19
N GLY A 410 -4.56 29.63 9.79
CA GLY A 410 -5.50 30.35 10.66
C GLY A 410 -6.22 29.51 11.74
N TYR A 411 -5.67 28.35 12.07
CA TYR A 411 -6.00 27.53 13.21
C TYR A 411 -5.42 28.13 14.48
N ALA A 412 -6.07 29.18 14.94
CA ALA A 412 -5.94 29.58 16.32
C ALA A 412 -6.46 28.43 17.20
N SER A 413 -5.53 27.61 17.70
CA SER A 413 -5.74 26.96 19.00
C SER A 413 -5.95 28.10 20.00
N SER A 414 -7.20 28.32 20.38
CA SER A 414 -7.48 29.03 21.62
C SER A 414 -6.70 28.30 22.72
N SER A 415 -5.82 29.03 23.42
CA SER A 415 -4.99 28.61 24.56
C SER A 415 -3.59 27.98 24.33
N ALA A 416 -2.81 28.46 23.37
CA ALA A 416 -1.35 28.34 23.46
C ALA A 416 -0.67 29.73 23.40
N ALA A 417 -0.22 30.22 24.55
CA ALA A 417 0.50 31.47 24.67
C ALA A 417 1.72 31.49 23.73
N ARG A 418 1.82 32.56 22.94
CA ARG A 418 3.02 32.92 22.17
C ARG A 418 4.22 33.04 23.10
N SER A 419 5.10 32.06 23.06
CA SER A 419 6.53 32.28 23.20
C SER A 419 7.24 31.16 22.45
N THR A 420 8.10 31.54 21.52
CA THR A 420 9.05 30.66 20.85
C THR A 420 10.37 30.74 21.60
N PRO A 421 10.74 29.75 22.42
CA PRO A 421 12.14 29.50 22.67
C PRO A 421 12.65 28.58 21.56
N GLN A 422 13.64 29.06 20.80
CA GLN A 422 14.61 28.15 20.18
C GLN A 422 15.22 27.32 21.31
N LEU A 423 14.77 26.08 21.48
CA LEU A 423 15.39 25.13 22.38
C LEU A 423 16.69 24.64 21.71
N THR A 424 17.79 25.33 21.98
CA THR A 424 19.12 24.75 21.88
C THR A 424 19.22 23.62 22.92
N ARG A 425 19.01 22.38 22.48
CA ARG A 425 19.29 21.22 23.31
C ARG A 425 20.83 21.09 23.40
N GLN A 426 21.39 21.52 24.52
CA GLN A 426 22.77 21.19 24.87
C GLN A 426 22.89 19.66 24.95
N SER A 427 23.79 19.11 24.14
CA SER A 427 24.20 17.70 24.20
C SER A 427 24.95 17.46 25.50
N SER A 428 24.28 16.97 26.54
CA SER A 428 24.95 16.44 27.72
C SER A 428 25.53 15.06 27.39
N MET A 429 26.79 15.03 26.98
CA MET A 429 27.63 13.84 27.05
C MET A 429 27.84 13.48 28.51
N SER A 430 27.08 12.51 29.04
CA SER A 430 27.38 11.90 30.33
C SER A 430 28.11 10.58 30.09
N THR A 431 29.43 10.61 30.24
CA THR A 431 30.26 9.43 30.49
C THR A 431 29.89 8.83 31.85
N GLY A 432 29.35 7.61 31.83
CA GLY A 432 29.08 6.82 33.02
C GLY A 432 29.18 5.34 32.68
N LEU A 433 30.37 4.76 32.92
CA LEU A 433 30.58 3.31 32.90
C LEU A 433 29.78 2.68 34.05
N THR A 434 28.72 1.96 33.72
CA THR A 434 28.22 0.84 34.54
C THR A 434 27.47 -0.13 33.64
N THR A 435 28.03 -1.32 33.46
CA THR A 435 27.39 -2.49 32.84
C THR A 435 26.28 -3.04 33.72
N PRO A 436 25.13 -3.38 33.13
CA PRO A 436 24.39 -4.58 33.53
C PRO A 436 24.25 -5.55 32.35
N SER A 437 24.60 -6.80 32.61
CA SER A 437 24.35 -7.96 31.74
C SER A 437 22.86 -8.30 31.67
N ALA A 438 22.24 -8.19 30.51
CA ALA A 438 21.01 -8.87 30.12
C ALA A 438 20.94 -8.96 28.58
N GLY A 439 20.48 -10.10 28.04
CA GLY A 439 20.70 -10.58 26.67
C GLY A 439 20.53 -9.56 25.54
N SER A 440 21.51 -9.55 24.63
CA SER A 440 21.58 -8.66 23.47
C SER A 440 20.57 -9.06 22.37
N SER A 441 19.41 -8.42 22.35
CA SER A 441 18.51 -8.36 21.18
C SER A 441 18.75 -7.06 20.38
N GLY A 442 20.01 -6.79 20.04
CA GLY A 442 20.38 -5.63 19.22
C GLY A 442 20.09 -5.86 17.73
N LEU A 443 19.95 -4.77 16.97
CA LEU A 443 20.07 -4.80 15.50
C LEU A 443 21.45 -5.38 15.14
N SER A 444 21.50 -6.67 14.79
CA SER A 444 22.73 -7.31 14.34
C SER A 444 22.99 -6.87 12.91
N ALA A 445 23.90 -5.93 12.73
CA ALA A 445 24.43 -5.54 11.43
C ALA A 445 25.34 -6.64 10.86
N ARG A 446 24.82 -7.86 10.66
CA ARG A 446 25.37 -8.76 9.65
C ARG A 446 24.82 -8.30 8.31
N VAL A 447 25.45 -7.26 7.77
CA VAL A 447 25.33 -6.95 6.34
C VAL A 447 25.92 -8.17 5.63
N SER A 448 25.07 -9.08 5.15
CA SER A 448 25.52 -10.16 4.27
C SER A 448 26.08 -9.50 3.02
N ASN A 449 27.37 -9.72 2.76
CA ASN A 449 27.98 -9.29 1.49
C ASN A 449 27.49 -10.16 0.32
N ASP A 450 26.90 -11.32 0.61
CA ASP A 450 26.27 -12.19 -0.36
C ASP A 450 24.82 -11.74 -0.57
N ARG A 451 24.59 -11.05 -1.68
CA ARG A 451 23.25 -10.71 -2.16
C ARG A 451 22.75 -11.84 -3.05
N THR A 452 21.54 -12.30 -2.76
CA THR A 452 20.83 -13.23 -3.64
C THR A 452 20.55 -12.52 -4.97
N PRO A 453 21.02 -13.04 -6.12
CA PRO A 453 21.01 -12.29 -7.36
C PRO A 453 19.63 -12.25 -8.04
N GLY A 454 19.37 -11.12 -8.71
CA GLY A 454 18.19 -10.89 -9.52
C GLY A 454 16.93 -10.60 -8.71
N PRO A 455 15.79 -10.37 -9.36
CA PRO A 455 14.53 -10.12 -8.67
C PRO A 455 14.04 -11.38 -7.94
N HIS A 456 13.38 -11.16 -6.81
CA HIS A 456 12.79 -12.20 -5.99
C HIS A 456 11.29 -12.31 -6.31
N MET A 457 10.83 -13.47 -6.74
CA MET A 457 9.40 -13.72 -6.95
C MET A 457 9.00 -15.05 -6.34
N PHE A 458 8.00 -15.02 -5.47
CA PHE A 458 7.51 -16.20 -4.76
C PHE A 458 5.98 -16.19 -4.72
N TYR A 459 5.38 -17.34 -4.45
CA TYR A 459 4.00 -17.39 -3.97
C TYR A 459 3.86 -18.32 -2.77
N VAL A 460 2.82 -18.08 -1.98
CA VAL A 460 2.45 -18.94 -0.87
C VAL A 460 1.36 -19.92 -1.30
N GLU A 461 1.56 -21.22 -1.16
CA GLU A 461 0.55 -22.23 -1.49
C GLU A 461 -0.70 -22.09 -0.64
N THR A 462 -1.86 -22.43 -1.22
CA THR A 462 -3.19 -22.34 -0.59
C THR A 462 -3.54 -20.94 -0.06
N SER A 463 -3.01 -19.90 -0.69
CA SER A 463 -3.29 -18.50 -0.35
C SER A 463 -4.15 -17.81 -1.40
N GLN A 464 -4.79 -16.71 -0.99
CA GLN A 464 -5.67 -15.89 -1.80
C GLN A 464 -5.31 -14.43 -1.65
N HIS A 465 -5.86 -13.62 -2.56
CA HIS A 465 -5.55 -12.20 -2.62
C HIS A 465 -5.76 -11.44 -1.30
N PHE A 466 -6.88 -11.68 -0.63
CA PHE A 466 -7.19 -11.00 0.63
C PHE A 466 -6.30 -11.49 1.80
N ASN A 467 -5.56 -12.60 1.66
CA ASN A 467 -4.61 -13.07 2.69
C ASN A 467 -3.40 -12.15 2.82
N GLN A 468 -3.15 -11.27 1.86
CA GLN A 468 -2.12 -10.22 1.91
C GLN A 468 -2.54 -9.00 2.76
N SER A 469 -3.62 -9.12 3.53
CA SER A 469 -4.22 -8.02 4.30
C SER A 469 -4.82 -8.52 5.61
N ASP A 470 -5.19 -7.60 6.49
CA ASP A 470 -5.82 -7.88 7.78
C ASP A 470 -7.13 -8.70 7.63
N PHE A 471 -7.81 -8.59 6.48
CA PHE A 471 -9.03 -9.35 6.20
C PHE A 471 -8.81 -10.86 6.26
N GLY A 472 -7.64 -11.34 5.81
CA GLY A 472 -7.30 -12.75 5.88
C GLY A 472 -7.28 -13.27 7.33
N ILE A 473 -6.69 -12.50 8.24
CA ILE A 473 -6.58 -12.83 9.67
C ILE A 473 -7.93 -12.77 10.36
N LEU A 474 -8.69 -11.69 10.13
CA LEU A 474 -9.89 -11.39 10.90
C LEU A 474 -11.10 -12.21 10.47
N PHE A 475 -11.13 -12.68 9.21
CA PHE A 475 -12.24 -13.45 8.65
C PHE A 475 -11.79 -14.81 8.08
N PRO A 476 -11.08 -15.65 8.85
CA PRO A 476 -10.43 -16.85 8.35
C PRO A 476 -11.46 -17.94 7.98
N TRP A 477 -12.64 -17.93 8.61
CA TRP A 477 -13.72 -18.83 8.23
C TRP A 477 -14.31 -18.48 6.87
N ILE A 478 -14.47 -17.19 6.57
CA ILE A 478 -14.92 -16.73 5.25
C ILE A 478 -13.86 -17.12 4.22
N ALA A 479 -12.58 -16.85 4.53
CA ALA A 479 -11.46 -17.27 3.73
C ALA A 479 -11.52 -18.77 3.40
N TYR A 480 -11.58 -19.62 4.42
CA TYR A 480 -11.60 -21.07 4.28
C TYR A 480 -12.84 -21.57 3.52
N ARG A 481 -14.05 -21.10 3.85
CA ARG A 481 -15.28 -21.58 3.21
C ARG A 481 -15.42 -21.14 1.76
N VAL A 482 -14.96 -19.94 1.44
CA VAL A 482 -15.12 -19.37 0.09
C VAL A 482 -14.01 -19.85 -0.84
N SER A 483 -12.79 -20.04 -0.32
CA SER A 483 -11.61 -20.19 -1.15
C SER A 483 -10.67 -21.33 -0.74
N LYS A 484 -11.00 -22.07 0.33
CA LYS A 484 -10.13 -23.10 0.94
C LYS A 484 -8.75 -22.59 1.38
N ALA A 485 -8.57 -21.27 1.48
CA ALA A 485 -7.33 -20.68 1.95
C ALA A 485 -6.98 -21.17 3.36
N GLN A 486 -5.71 -21.53 3.58
CA GLN A 486 -5.26 -22.06 4.86
C GLN A 486 -4.23 -21.14 5.52
N ASP A 487 -4.42 -20.96 6.83
CA ASP A 487 -3.46 -20.31 7.71
C ASP A 487 -2.99 -18.90 7.28
N PRO A 488 -3.88 -17.89 7.33
CA PRO A 488 -3.57 -16.51 6.94
C PRO A 488 -2.45 -15.86 7.77
N ALA A 489 -2.21 -16.30 9.01
CA ALA A 489 -1.15 -15.76 9.84
C ALA A 489 0.22 -16.17 9.30
N THR A 490 0.41 -17.46 9.06
CA THR A 490 1.65 -17.98 8.44
C THR A 490 1.90 -17.41 7.05
N ILE A 491 0.86 -17.17 6.25
CA ILE A 491 1.01 -16.49 4.94
C ILE A 491 1.65 -15.10 5.12
N LEU A 492 1.13 -14.30 6.06
CA LEU A 492 1.65 -12.96 6.32
C LEU A 492 3.05 -12.98 6.97
N GLU A 493 3.31 -13.97 7.83
CA GLU A 493 4.63 -14.20 8.40
C GLU A 493 5.68 -14.47 7.31
N LEU A 494 5.41 -15.40 6.38
CA LEU A 494 6.29 -15.70 5.25
C LEU A 494 6.55 -14.46 4.38
N ASN A 495 5.51 -13.66 4.12
CA ASN A 495 5.67 -12.40 3.39
C ASN A 495 6.62 -11.45 4.13
N THR A 496 6.42 -11.23 5.43
CA THR A 496 7.26 -10.33 6.24
C THR A 496 8.70 -10.86 6.33
N ARG A 497 8.90 -12.17 6.55
CA ARG A 497 10.24 -12.79 6.53
C ARG A 497 11.00 -12.46 5.25
N ALA A 498 10.36 -12.68 4.09
CA ALA A 498 10.95 -12.35 2.79
C ALA A 498 11.20 -10.85 2.61
N MET A 499 10.26 -9.99 3.04
CA MET A 499 10.42 -8.54 3.00
C MET A 499 11.63 -8.09 3.83
N VAL A 500 11.76 -8.55 5.06
CA VAL A 500 12.87 -8.24 5.98
C VAL A 500 14.20 -8.74 5.40
N GLN A 501 14.25 -9.96 4.85
CA GLN A 501 15.49 -10.50 4.26
C GLN A 501 15.94 -9.71 3.02
N VAL A 502 15.03 -9.36 2.11
CA VAL A 502 15.39 -8.53 0.93
C VAL A 502 15.91 -7.15 1.35
N LEU A 503 15.32 -6.56 2.41
CA LEU A 503 15.80 -5.30 2.95
C LEU A 503 17.20 -5.43 3.57
N ARG A 504 17.45 -6.52 4.30
CA ARG A 504 18.76 -6.84 4.87
C ARG A 504 19.83 -6.96 3.78
N GLU A 505 19.57 -7.71 2.71
CA GLU A 505 20.49 -7.84 1.57
C GLU A 505 20.66 -6.53 0.76
N ALA A 506 19.64 -5.67 0.76
CA ALA A 506 19.72 -4.30 0.24
C ALA A 506 20.54 -3.35 1.15
N GLY A 507 21.04 -3.85 2.28
CA GLY A 507 21.85 -3.13 3.25
C GLY A 507 21.03 -2.23 4.18
N ILE A 508 19.73 -2.46 4.32
CA ILE A 508 18.87 -1.81 5.31
C ILE A 508 19.01 -2.56 6.64
N GLU A 509 19.35 -1.85 7.71
CA GLU A 509 19.57 -2.44 9.03
C GLU A 509 18.24 -2.71 9.73
N VAL A 510 17.80 -3.96 9.68
CA VAL A 510 16.56 -4.47 10.29
C VAL A 510 16.89 -5.47 11.41
N ALA A 511 15.93 -5.70 12.31
CA ALA A 511 16.09 -6.60 13.45
C ALA A 511 15.86 -8.06 13.09
N GLY A 512 16.10 -8.93 14.07
CA GLY A 512 16.04 -10.38 13.89
C GLY A 512 17.27 -10.95 13.19
N ASP A 513 17.29 -12.27 13.13
CA ASP A 513 18.40 -13.03 12.56
C ASP A 513 18.33 -13.08 11.02
N ASP A 514 19.48 -13.39 10.41
CA ASP A 514 19.61 -13.63 8.98
C ASP A 514 18.78 -14.86 8.58
N ASP A 515 17.91 -14.70 7.59
CA ASP A 515 16.95 -15.69 7.12
C ASP A 515 17.18 -15.95 5.64
N ALA A 516 18.43 -16.28 5.27
CA ALA A 516 18.82 -16.47 3.87
C ALA A 516 17.98 -17.56 3.15
N GLU A 517 17.49 -18.55 3.91
CA GLU A 517 16.65 -19.63 3.38
C GLU A 517 15.35 -19.12 2.73
N ILE A 518 14.76 -18.02 3.21
CA ILE A 518 13.51 -17.50 2.64
C ILE A 518 13.66 -16.99 1.21
N LEU A 519 14.90 -16.68 0.79
CA LEU A 519 15.22 -16.25 -0.58
C LEU A 519 15.80 -17.38 -1.44
N ASN A 520 16.00 -18.57 -0.88
CA ASN A 520 16.41 -19.74 -1.64
C ASN A 520 15.33 -20.14 -2.64
N LYS A 521 15.77 -20.55 -3.85
CA LYS A 521 14.89 -20.93 -4.97
C LYS A 521 14.68 -22.45 -5.06
N ASP A 522 15.18 -23.20 -4.08
CA ASP A 522 15.19 -24.67 -4.04
C ASP A 522 13.94 -25.29 -3.41
N GLY A 523 13.06 -24.48 -2.82
CA GLY A 523 11.84 -24.96 -2.15
C GLY A 523 12.08 -25.50 -0.74
N SER A 524 13.14 -25.06 -0.06
CA SER A 524 13.44 -25.42 1.33
C SER A 524 12.38 -24.98 2.36
N VAL A 525 11.66 -23.88 2.09
CA VAL A 525 10.63 -23.36 3.00
C VAL A 525 9.24 -23.94 2.62
N PRO A 526 8.54 -24.62 3.55
CA PRO A 526 7.23 -25.22 3.27
C PRO A 526 6.21 -24.20 2.75
N ARG A 527 5.45 -24.57 1.72
CA ARG A 527 4.42 -23.73 1.06
C ARG A 527 4.95 -22.44 0.43
N TRP A 528 6.24 -22.19 0.42
CA TRP A 528 6.87 -20.99 -0.14
C TRP A 528 7.60 -21.37 -1.43
N VAL A 529 7.02 -20.98 -2.57
CA VAL A 529 7.44 -21.51 -3.87
C VAL A 529 7.98 -20.38 -4.75
N SER A 530 9.21 -20.54 -5.21
CA SER A 530 9.87 -19.61 -6.13
C SER A 530 9.21 -19.63 -7.52
N ILE A 531 9.04 -18.45 -8.11
CA ILE A 531 8.54 -18.27 -9.48
C ILE A 531 9.71 -17.76 -10.33
N PRO A 532 10.11 -18.49 -11.40
CA PRO A 532 11.11 -18.00 -12.34
C PRO A 532 10.64 -16.73 -13.09
N VAL A 533 11.56 -15.77 -13.24
CA VAL A 533 11.32 -14.45 -13.86
C VAL A 533 12.04 -14.30 -15.23
N ASN A 534 12.43 -15.41 -15.87
CA ASN A 534 13.17 -15.36 -17.15
C ASN A 534 12.27 -14.96 -18.36
N ASP A 535 12.91 -14.35 -19.37
CA ASP A 535 12.28 -13.77 -20.58
C ASP A 535 11.70 -14.79 -21.59
N ASP A 536 11.99 -16.09 -21.46
CA ASP A 536 11.74 -17.08 -22.53
C ASP A 536 10.25 -17.48 -22.73
N GLU A 537 9.34 -17.03 -21.88
CA GLU A 537 7.90 -17.30 -22.00
C GLU A 537 7.10 -16.12 -22.61
N GLN A 538 7.68 -15.34 -23.52
CA GLN A 538 6.88 -14.46 -24.39
C GLN A 538 6.15 -15.26 -25.48
N GLN A 539 5.26 -16.18 -25.10
CA GLN A 539 4.22 -16.69 -25.99
C GLN A 539 2.94 -15.86 -25.82
N ALA A 540 2.81 -14.89 -26.71
CA ALA A 540 1.56 -14.40 -27.33
C ALA A 540 0.33 -14.24 -26.43
N THR A 541 0.14 -13.07 -25.82
CA THR A 541 -1.19 -12.64 -25.36
C THR A 541 -2.02 -12.15 -26.57
N LYS A 542 -2.91 -13.02 -27.08
CA LYS A 542 -4.00 -12.60 -27.98
C LYS A 542 -5.04 -11.77 -27.21
N PRO A 543 -5.68 -10.75 -27.81
CA PRO A 543 -6.69 -9.90 -27.16
C PRO A 543 -7.97 -10.61 -26.67
N SER A 544 -8.15 -11.91 -26.92
CA SER A 544 -9.40 -12.63 -26.62
C SER A 544 -9.46 -13.23 -25.19
N ALA A 545 -8.36 -13.27 -24.44
CA ALA A 545 -8.29 -13.93 -23.13
C ALA A 545 -8.97 -13.15 -21.98
N LEU A 546 -9.13 -11.83 -22.12
CA LEU A 546 -9.83 -10.98 -21.15
C LEU A 546 -11.31 -11.35 -20.95
N SER A 547 -11.93 -12.02 -21.93
CA SER A 547 -13.34 -12.42 -21.87
C SER A 547 -13.59 -13.62 -20.94
N ALA A 548 -12.61 -14.52 -20.78
CA ALA A 548 -12.77 -15.77 -20.02
C ALA A 548 -12.60 -15.59 -18.50
N ILE A 549 -11.94 -14.51 -18.06
CA ILE A 549 -11.58 -14.24 -16.66
C ILE A 549 -12.77 -13.71 -15.83
N ASN A 550 -13.75 -13.06 -16.47
CA ASN A 550 -14.85 -12.39 -15.77
C ASN A 550 -15.91 -13.31 -15.16
N ARG A 551 -15.92 -14.59 -15.55
CA ARG A 551 -16.78 -15.57 -14.88
C ARG A 551 -16.25 -15.96 -13.51
N LYS A 552 -14.93 -15.97 -13.25
CA LYS A 552 -14.39 -16.44 -11.97
C LYS A 552 -14.27 -15.37 -10.88
N LEU A 553 -14.13 -14.09 -11.22
CA LEU A 553 -14.16 -12.99 -10.24
C LEU A 553 -15.59 -12.62 -9.80
N SER A 554 -16.63 -13.08 -10.52
CA SER A 554 -18.05 -12.87 -10.18
C SER A 554 -18.70 -14.07 -9.48
N ILE A 555 -18.16 -15.30 -9.61
CA ILE A 555 -18.69 -16.52 -8.98
C ILE A 555 -18.44 -16.60 -7.46
N THR A 556 -17.66 -15.67 -6.89
CA THR A 556 -17.57 -15.48 -5.43
C THR A 556 -18.76 -14.69 -4.85
N SER A 557 -19.72 -14.30 -5.70
CA SER A 557 -21.01 -13.76 -5.30
C SER A 557 -22.13 -14.70 -5.79
N THR A 558 -22.93 -15.19 -4.85
CA THR A 558 -24.22 -15.89 -5.04
C THR A 558 -24.19 -17.27 -5.73
N ARG A 559 -24.12 -18.33 -4.92
CA ARG A 559 -24.86 -19.58 -5.22
C ARG A 559 -26.33 -19.35 -4.83
N SER A 560 -27.20 -19.12 -5.80
CA SER A 560 -28.64 -19.31 -5.63
C SER A 560 -29.00 -20.72 -6.10
N SER A 561 -29.45 -21.56 -5.16
CA SER A 561 -30.10 -22.83 -5.44
C SER A 561 -31.49 -22.58 -6.07
N GLY A 562 -31.67 -22.98 -7.32
CA GLY A 562 -32.97 -23.20 -7.95
C GLY A 562 -33.25 -24.70 -8.11
N PRO A 563 -34.52 -25.12 -8.21
CA PRO A 563 -34.93 -26.51 -7.95
C PRO A 563 -34.59 -27.47 -9.11
N ARG A 564 -34.37 -28.74 -8.74
CA ARG A 564 -34.19 -29.86 -9.68
C ARG A 564 -35.43 -30.03 -10.57
N PRO A 565 -35.28 -30.22 -11.89
CA PRO A 565 -36.35 -30.80 -12.69
C PRO A 565 -36.37 -32.32 -12.54
N ALA A 566 -37.59 -32.87 -12.56
CA ALA A 566 -37.89 -34.29 -12.51
C ALA A 566 -37.43 -35.01 -13.77
N ARG A 567 -37.16 -36.31 -13.61
CA ARG A 567 -37.00 -37.28 -14.70
C ARG A 567 -38.26 -37.28 -15.56
N GLU A 568 -38.09 -37.23 -16.87
CA GLU A 568 -39.00 -37.90 -17.80
C GLU A 568 -38.31 -38.23 -19.12
N SER A 569 -38.78 -39.32 -19.70
CA SER A 569 -38.21 -40.17 -20.74
C SER A 569 -38.41 -39.65 -22.16
N MET A 570 -37.64 -40.26 -23.08
CA MET A 570 -37.67 -40.17 -24.54
C MET A 570 -39.07 -40.06 -25.19
N THR A 571 -39.17 -39.30 -26.29
CA THR A 571 -39.68 -39.71 -27.64
C THR A 571 -39.71 -38.47 -28.58
N MET A 572 -39.01 -38.47 -29.72
CA MET A 572 -39.45 -38.81 -31.11
C MET A 572 -40.36 -37.76 -31.79
N GLY A 573 -39.94 -37.26 -32.96
CA GLY A 573 -40.76 -36.50 -33.92
C GLY A 573 -40.02 -35.37 -34.64
N GLN A 574 -39.14 -35.68 -35.61
CA GLN A 574 -39.34 -35.47 -37.07
C GLN A 574 -39.13 -34.01 -37.54
N LYS A 575 -37.96 -33.73 -38.16
CA LYS A 575 -37.67 -33.65 -39.63
C LYS A 575 -37.97 -32.23 -40.19
N MET A 576 -36.94 -31.49 -40.64
CA MET A 576 -36.41 -31.44 -42.03
C MET A 576 -37.55 -31.08 -43.01
N GLU A 577 -37.55 -29.93 -43.70
CA GLU A 577 -36.69 -29.48 -44.81
C GLU A 577 -37.11 -28.02 -45.12
N ALA A 578 -36.21 -27.05 -45.32
CA ALA A 578 -35.42 -26.73 -46.52
C ALA A 578 -36.11 -25.73 -47.47
N GLN A 579 -35.35 -24.67 -47.78
CA GLN A 579 -35.41 -23.80 -48.99
C GLN A 579 -36.67 -22.95 -49.15
N GLU A 580 -36.69 -21.68 -49.57
CA GLU A 580 -35.84 -20.74 -50.33
C GLU A 580 -36.39 -19.33 -49.94
N GLY A 581 -35.61 -18.24 -49.86
CA GLY A 581 -35.27 -17.42 -51.01
C GLY A 581 -36.11 -16.11 -51.06
N ALA A 582 -35.43 -15.00 -51.38
CA ALA A 582 -35.95 -13.71 -51.88
C ALA A 582 -36.49 -12.66 -50.88
N ALA A 583 -35.87 -11.46 -50.96
CA ALA A 583 -36.43 -10.16 -50.59
C ALA A 583 -37.53 -9.73 -51.60
N PRO A 584 -38.34 -8.70 -51.29
CA PRO A 584 -38.00 -7.37 -51.83
C PRO A 584 -38.39 -6.17 -50.94
N GLU A 585 -37.90 -5.00 -51.38
CA GLU A 585 -38.19 -3.63 -50.92
C GLU A 585 -39.68 -3.21 -51.11
N ALA A 586 -40.17 -2.28 -50.27
CA ALA A 586 -40.75 -1.00 -50.69
C ALA A 586 -41.24 -0.13 -49.51
N GLN A 587 -40.65 1.06 -49.42
CA GLN A 587 -41.16 2.41 -49.05
C GLN A 587 -42.53 2.56 -48.36
N LEU A 588 -42.61 3.40 -47.30
CA LEU A 588 -43.31 4.70 -47.34
C LEU A 588 -43.26 5.48 -46.00
N GLU A 589 -43.48 6.78 -46.15
CA GLU A 589 -43.23 7.95 -45.31
C GLU A 589 -43.96 8.00 -43.94
N LEU A 590 -43.38 8.77 -43.01
CA LEU A 590 -44.00 9.22 -41.76
C LEU A 590 -44.19 10.75 -41.79
N PRO A 591 -45.37 11.29 -41.41
CA PRO A 591 -45.52 12.72 -41.18
C PRO A 591 -45.30 13.08 -39.71
N VAL A 592 -44.73 14.27 -39.53
CA VAL A 592 -44.57 15.04 -38.30
C VAL A 592 -45.88 15.75 -37.94
N ASN A 593 -46.23 15.80 -36.66
CA ASN A 593 -46.91 16.89 -35.93
C ASN A 593 -47.01 16.43 -34.45
N GLY A 594 -46.77 17.22 -33.40
CA GLY A 594 -46.81 18.66 -33.26
C GLY A 594 -47.97 19.08 -32.35
N ILE A 595 -47.68 19.19 -31.04
CA ILE A 595 -48.24 20.11 -30.02
C ILE A 595 -49.77 20.11 -29.71
N GLN A 596 -50.12 19.87 -28.43
CA GLN A 596 -50.80 20.79 -27.49
C GLN A 596 -51.59 20.03 -26.40
N GLY A 597 -51.46 20.52 -25.16
CA GLY A 597 -52.16 20.05 -23.95
C GLY A 597 -51.38 20.40 -22.70
#